data_AF-X1ICX1-F1
#
_entry.id   AF-X1ICX1-F1
#
_cell.length_a   1.000
_cell.length_b   1.000
_cell.length_c   1.000
_cell.angle_alpha   90.00
_cell.angle_beta   90.00
_cell.angle_gamma   90.00
#
_symmetry.space_group_name_H-M   'P 1'
#
loop_
_entity.id
_entity.type
_entity.pdbx_description
1 polymer ?
#
loop_
_entity_poly.entity_id
_entity_poly.type
_entity_poly.pdbx_seq_one_letter_code
_entity_poly.pdbx_strand_id
1 'polypeptide(L)'
;MLPLVWVGWFGDMVEWITPFRLTQSTIMVHIAVAHSAFNVFNTFVFLPIIGWLEAVVVKLVPAKPQDVIAEPVVLEEHLLNTPVIAMDQARREIIRMAKAAKDAVNQAIGGLDENDRRKLQSALETEDAIDNFQYEITLYLAALSRRELSKELAVELPVLLHTVNDLERVGDHAVNITEIAERK
;
A
#
# COMPACT_ATOMS: atom_id res chain seq x y z
N MET A 1 0.58 -28.91 -15.26
CA MET A 1 1.91 -29.54 -15.46
C MET A 1 2.45 -29.07 -16.80
N LEU A 2 3.62 -28.47 -16.85
CA LEU A 2 4.19 -27.94 -18.10
C LEU A 2 4.49 -29.07 -19.10
N PRO A 3 4.34 -28.86 -20.43
CA PRO A 3 4.60 -29.86 -21.46
C PRO A 3 5.98 -30.52 -21.37
N LEU A 4 6.99 -29.75 -20.93
CA LEU A 4 8.39 -30.18 -20.79
C LEU A 4 8.61 -31.28 -19.74
N VAL A 5 7.72 -31.38 -18.74
CA VAL A 5 7.77 -32.44 -17.73
C VAL A 5 7.27 -33.77 -18.30
N TRP A 6 6.29 -33.71 -19.22
CA TRP A 6 5.69 -34.90 -19.82
C TRP A 6 6.58 -35.55 -20.89
N VAL A 7 7.38 -34.75 -21.59
CA VAL A 7 8.32 -35.23 -22.63
C VAL A 7 9.61 -35.83 -22.04
N GLY A 8 9.85 -35.67 -20.72
CA GLY A 8 11.01 -36.22 -20.02
C GLY A 8 12.27 -35.35 -20.05
N TRP A 9 12.37 -34.39 -20.97
CA TRP A 9 13.53 -33.50 -21.12
C TRP A 9 13.89 -32.72 -19.84
N PHE A 10 12.89 -32.34 -19.06
CA PHE A 10 13.14 -31.67 -17.79
C PHE A 10 13.85 -32.59 -16.78
N GLY A 11 13.50 -33.88 -16.75
CA GLY A 11 14.16 -34.87 -15.90
C GLY A 11 15.61 -35.11 -16.32
N ASP A 12 15.84 -35.31 -17.62
CA ASP A 12 17.18 -35.50 -18.19
C ASP A 12 18.10 -34.29 -17.91
N MET A 13 17.56 -33.08 -18.01
CA MET A 13 18.27 -31.84 -17.68
C MET A 13 18.63 -31.78 -16.18
N VAL A 14 17.70 -32.16 -15.29
CA VAL A 14 17.96 -32.17 -13.84
C VAL A 14 19.04 -33.20 -13.50
N GLU A 15 19.02 -34.38 -14.10
CA GLU A 15 20.07 -35.39 -13.93
C GLU A 15 21.42 -34.94 -14.50
N TRP A 16 21.41 -34.20 -15.61
CA TRP A 16 22.63 -33.65 -16.21
C TRP A 16 23.27 -32.54 -15.36
N ILE A 17 22.46 -31.69 -14.74
CA ILE A 17 22.94 -30.58 -13.88
C ILE A 17 23.30 -31.08 -12.48
N THR A 18 22.67 -32.15 -12.01
CA THR A 18 22.94 -32.69 -10.67
C THR A 18 24.25 -33.49 -10.70
N PRO A 19 25.25 -33.15 -9.88
CA PRO A 19 26.56 -33.80 -9.92
C PRO A 19 26.56 -35.23 -9.35
N PHE A 20 25.44 -35.69 -8.79
CA PHE A 20 25.28 -36.99 -8.17
C PHE A 20 24.27 -37.84 -8.95
N ARG A 21 24.50 -39.15 -9.04
CA ARG A 21 23.52 -40.07 -9.62
C ARG A 21 22.24 -40.11 -8.79
N LEU A 22 21.10 -40.29 -9.46
CA LEU A 22 19.82 -40.49 -8.81
C LEU A 22 19.81 -41.81 -8.04
N THR A 23 19.73 -41.73 -6.72
CA THR A 23 19.59 -42.85 -5.79
C THR A 23 18.60 -42.48 -4.68
N GLN A 24 18.21 -43.46 -3.87
CA GLN A 24 17.34 -43.23 -2.71
C GLN A 24 17.91 -42.21 -1.72
N SER A 25 19.24 -42.09 -1.61
CA SER A 25 19.88 -41.12 -0.71
C SER A 25 20.05 -39.72 -1.33
N THR A 26 20.04 -39.59 -2.66
CA THR A 26 20.26 -38.32 -3.36
C THR A 26 18.98 -37.70 -3.93
N ILE A 27 17.84 -38.37 -3.77
CA ILE A 27 16.54 -37.91 -4.30
C ILE A 27 16.16 -36.51 -3.83
N MET A 28 16.45 -36.15 -2.57
CA MET A 28 16.16 -34.81 -2.03
C MET A 28 16.94 -33.71 -2.77
N VAL A 29 18.20 -33.98 -3.15
CA VAL A 29 19.03 -33.03 -3.88
C VAL A 29 18.49 -32.83 -5.29
N HIS A 30 18.08 -33.91 -5.96
CA HIS A 30 17.48 -33.83 -7.29
C HIS A 30 16.17 -33.01 -7.29
N ILE A 31 15.34 -33.21 -6.26
CA ILE A 31 14.14 -32.41 -6.05
C ILE A 31 14.52 -30.93 -5.89
N ALA A 32 15.49 -30.61 -5.01
CA ALA A 32 15.94 -29.23 -4.81
C ALA A 32 16.47 -28.58 -6.10
N VAL A 33 17.33 -29.28 -6.86
CA VAL A 33 17.87 -28.80 -8.14
C VAL A 33 16.75 -28.59 -9.16
N ALA A 34 15.76 -29.50 -9.23
CA ALA A 34 14.61 -29.33 -10.10
C ALA A 34 13.81 -28.06 -9.76
N HIS A 35 13.54 -27.81 -8.48
CA HIS A 35 12.85 -26.60 -8.03
C HIS A 35 13.62 -25.32 -8.39
N SER A 36 14.93 -25.29 -8.16
CA SER A 36 15.78 -24.14 -8.51
C SER A 36 15.84 -23.91 -10.02
N ALA A 37 16.09 -24.96 -10.81
CA ALA A 37 16.17 -24.88 -12.26
C ALA A 37 14.85 -24.41 -12.88
N PHE A 38 13.71 -24.92 -12.38
CA PHE A 38 12.39 -24.49 -12.79
C PHE A 38 12.17 -23.00 -12.56
N ASN A 39 12.50 -22.50 -11.35
CA ASN A 39 12.33 -21.09 -11.02
C ASN A 39 13.23 -20.19 -11.87
N VAL A 40 14.52 -20.55 -12.03
CA VAL A 40 15.47 -19.79 -12.86
C VAL A 40 15.00 -19.74 -14.32
N PHE A 41 14.59 -20.88 -14.88
CA PHE A 41 14.04 -20.94 -16.23
C PHE A 41 12.82 -20.03 -16.39
N ASN A 42 11.85 -20.14 -15.47
CA ASN A 42 10.67 -19.28 -15.50
C ASN A 42 11.03 -17.80 -15.37
N THR A 43 12.00 -17.43 -14.54
CA THR A 43 12.48 -16.05 -14.46
C THR A 43 13.00 -15.58 -15.82
N PHE A 44 13.82 -16.35 -16.52
CA PHE A 44 14.28 -15.98 -17.86
C PHE A 44 13.17 -15.89 -18.91
N VAL A 45 12.11 -16.69 -18.78
CA VAL A 45 10.94 -16.64 -19.67
C VAL A 45 10.06 -15.43 -19.37
N PHE A 46 9.79 -15.14 -18.09
CA PHE A 46 8.86 -14.08 -17.67
C PHE A 46 9.51 -12.69 -17.64
N LEU A 47 10.80 -12.58 -17.36
CA LEU A 47 11.50 -11.29 -17.30
C LEU A 47 11.39 -10.46 -18.59
N PRO A 48 11.55 -11.01 -19.81
CA PRO A 48 11.32 -10.23 -21.05
C PRO A 48 9.84 -9.89 -21.29
N ILE A 49 8.91 -10.61 -20.69
CA ILE A 49 7.45 -10.42 -20.87
C ILE A 49 6.87 -9.51 -19.78
N ILE A 50 7.67 -9.11 -18.79
CA ILE A 50 7.18 -8.37 -17.62
C ILE A 50 6.51 -7.05 -17.99
N GLY A 51 7.01 -6.32 -18.99
CA GLY A 51 6.39 -5.08 -19.45
C GLY A 51 5.05 -5.31 -20.16
N TRP A 52 4.89 -6.44 -20.85
CA TRP A 52 3.58 -6.81 -21.41
C TRP A 52 2.60 -7.19 -20.29
N LEU A 53 3.07 -7.94 -19.28
CA LEU A 53 2.25 -8.29 -18.12
C LEU A 53 1.82 -7.05 -17.34
N GLU A 54 2.73 -6.10 -17.12
CA GLU A 54 2.45 -4.78 -16.53
C GLU A 54 1.33 -4.07 -17.31
N ALA A 55 1.47 -3.94 -18.63
CA ALA A 55 0.49 -3.28 -19.47
C ALA A 55 -0.90 -3.96 -19.40
N VAL A 56 -0.94 -5.29 -19.33
CA VAL A 56 -2.18 -6.04 -19.14
C VAL A 56 -2.78 -5.78 -17.75
N VAL A 57 -1.96 -5.79 -16.70
CA VAL A 57 -2.40 -5.53 -15.32
C VAL A 57 -2.99 -4.13 -15.20
N VAL A 58 -2.29 -3.11 -15.69
CA VAL A 58 -2.77 -1.71 -15.69
C VAL A 58 -4.07 -1.55 -16.48
N LYS A 59 -4.27 -2.36 -17.54
CA LYS A 59 -5.52 -2.35 -18.31
C LYS A 59 -6.68 -3.06 -17.61
N LEU A 60 -6.41 -4.15 -16.90
CA LEU A 60 -7.44 -4.93 -16.19
C LEU A 60 -7.83 -4.29 -14.86
N VAL A 61 -6.87 -3.68 -14.17
CA VAL A 61 -7.03 -2.98 -12.91
C VAL A 61 -6.53 -1.54 -13.14
N PRO A 62 -7.32 -0.70 -13.82
CA PRO A 62 -6.96 0.70 -14.00
C PRO A 62 -6.87 1.36 -12.63
N ALA A 63 -5.69 1.82 -12.26
CA ALA A 63 -5.50 2.65 -11.08
C ALA A 63 -6.41 3.87 -11.22
N LYS A 64 -7.25 4.11 -10.21
CA LYS A 64 -7.99 5.37 -10.15
C LYS A 64 -6.96 6.48 -9.85
N PRO A 65 -7.18 7.73 -10.29
CA PRO A 65 -6.25 8.84 -10.00
C PRO A 65 -5.89 8.96 -8.51
N GLN A 66 -6.86 8.68 -7.65
CA GLN A 66 -6.77 8.55 -6.19
C GLN A 66 -5.82 7.42 -5.68
N ASP A 67 -5.56 6.36 -6.45
CA ASP A 67 -4.69 5.23 -6.03
C ASP A 67 -3.19 5.53 -6.22
N VAL A 68 -2.83 6.59 -6.96
CA VAL A 68 -1.43 6.90 -7.30
C VAL A 68 -0.79 7.82 -6.25
N ILE A 69 -1.59 8.51 -5.43
CA ILE A 69 -1.14 9.56 -4.50
C ILE A 69 -1.43 9.19 -3.04
N ALA A 70 -2.38 8.31 -2.77
CA ALA A 70 -2.67 7.87 -1.40
C ALA A 70 -1.49 7.09 -0.83
N GLU A 71 -0.73 7.73 0.05
CA GLU A 71 0.19 7.04 0.94
C GLU A 71 -0.55 5.85 1.59
N PRO A 72 -0.03 4.61 1.50
CA PRO A 72 -0.74 3.47 2.04
C PRO A 72 -0.93 3.66 3.55
N VAL A 73 -2.18 3.61 3.96
CA VAL A 73 -2.58 3.67 5.37
C VAL A 73 -2.29 2.30 5.98
N VAL A 74 -1.40 2.25 6.96
CA VAL A 74 -0.93 0.98 7.54
C VAL A 74 -1.77 0.63 8.77
N LEU A 75 -2.92 0.03 8.52
CA LEU A 75 -3.84 -0.44 9.57
C LEU A 75 -4.13 -1.93 9.36
N GLU A 76 -3.73 -2.74 10.34
CA GLU A 76 -3.83 -4.20 10.21
C GLU A 76 -5.08 -4.74 10.92
N GLU A 77 -6.03 -5.27 10.16
CA GLU A 77 -7.31 -5.75 10.70
C GLU A 77 -7.14 -6.83 11.79
N HIS A 78 -6.12 -7.67 11.69
CA HIS A 78 -5.88 -8.73 12.67
C HIS A 78 -5.51 -8.17 14.06
N LEU A 79 -4.99 -6.94 14.15
CA LEU A 79 -4.64 -6.27 15.40
C LEU A 79 -5.86 -5.72 16.13
N LEU A 80 -7.06 -5.73 15.52
CA LEU A 80 -8.30 -5.38 16.20
C LEU A 80 -8.58 -6.28 17.42
N ASN A 81 -8.00 -7.48 17.47
CA ASN A 81 -8.08 -8.37 18.64
C ASN A 81 -7.08 -8.00 19.76
N THR A 82 -6.23 -7.00 19.52
CA THR A 82 -5.26 -6.45 20.47
C THR A 82 -5.44 -4.92 20.58
N PRO A 83 -6.49 -4.44 21.27
CA PRO A 83 -6.92 -3.04 21.19
C PRO A 83 -5.87 -1.97 21.52
N VAL A 84 -4.94 -2.28 22.44
CA VAL A 84 -3.84 -1.36 22.79
C VAL A 84 -2.92 -1.11 21.59
N ILE A 85 -2.56 -2.16 20.85
CA ILE A 85 -1.70 -2.07 19.67
C ILE A 85 -2.47 -1.44 18.51
N ALA A 86 -3.74 -1.81 18.35
CA ALA A 86 -4.61 -1.18 17.35
C ALA A 86 -4.71 0.35 17.55
N MET A 87 -4.82 0.83 18.80
CA MET A 87 -4.80 2.27 19.08
C MET A 87 -3.46 2.94 18.83
N ASP A 88 -2.35 2.24 19.06
CA ASP A 88 -1.05 2.77 18.67
C ASP A 88 -0.90 2.93 17.15
N GLN A 89 -1.36 1.95 16.37
CA GLN A 89 -1.37 2.06 14.90
C GLN A 89 -2.25 3.22 14.43
N ALA A 90 -3.48 3.34 14.93
CA ALA A 90 -4.35 4.45 14.56
C ALA A 90 -3.72 5.82 14.88
N ARG A 91 -3.06 5.97 16.05
CA ARG A 91 -2.34 7.22 16.39
C ARG A 91 -1.21 7.53 15.41
N ARG A 92 -0.45 6.52 14.97
CA ARG A 92 0.65 6.72 13.99
C ARG A 92 0.11 7.21 12.65
N GLU A 93 -0.98 6.62 12.18
CA GLU A 93 -1.62 7.05 10.94
C GLU A 93 -2.26 8.43 11.07
N ILE A 94 -2.86 8.78 12.22
CA ILE A 94 -3.32 10.15 12.50
C ILE A 94 -2.16 11.16 12.47
N ILE A 95 -0.98 10.80 12.99
CA ILE A 95 0.21 11.66 12.90
C ILE A 95 0.67 11.84 11.44
N ARG A 96 0.54 10.82 10.59
CA ARG A 96 0.83 10.92 9.15
C ARG A 96 -0.19 11.82 8.44
N MET A 97 -1.48 11.61 8.70
CA MET A 97 -2.56 12.49 8.21
C MET A 97 -2.32 13.95 8.62
N ALA A 98 -1.89 14.20 9.86
CA ALA A 98 -1.59 15.56 10.34
C ALA A 98 -0.42 16.21 9.59
N LYS A 99 0.60 15.43 9.18
CA LYS A 99 1.69 15.94 8.34
C LYS A 99 1.18 16.27 6.94
N ALA A 100 0.39 15.40 6.34
CA ALA A 100 -0.23 15.65 5.04
C ALA A 100 -1.10 16.92 5.06
N ALA A 101 -1.98 17.08 6.07
CA ALA A 101 -2.80 18.28 6.25
C ALA A 101 -1.96 19.55 6.39
N LYS A 102 -0.87 19.49 7.18
CA LYS A 102 0.08 20.61 7.30
C LYS A 102 0.74 20.94 5.97
N ASP A 103 1.17 19.92 5.22
CA ASP A 103 1.84 20.10 3.94
C ASP A 103 0.89 20.69 2.89
N ALA A 104 -0.36 20.21 2.81
CA ALA A 104 -1.40 20.77 1.95
C ALA A 104 -1.59 22.28 2.22
N VAL A 105 -1.71 22.69 3.49
CA VAL A 105 -1.83 24.11 3.87
C VAL A 105 -0.59 24.90 3.46
N ASN A 106 0.62 24.38 3.67
CA ASN A 106 1.85 25.05 3.28
C ASN A 106 1.95 25.24 1.76
N GLN A 107 1.56 24.22 0.99
CA GLN A 107 1.54 24.30 -0.48
C GLN A 107 0.49 25.28 -0.97
N ALA A 108 -0.71 25.29 -0.39
CA ALA A 108 -1.77 26.22 -0.74
C ALA A 108 -1.35 27.68 -0.47
N ILE A 109 -0.79 27.97 0.71
CA ILE A 109 -0.29 29.30 1.07
C ILE A 109 0.88 29.71 0.17
N GLY A 110 1.85 28.81 -0.04
CA GLY A 110 3.01 29.09 -0.90
C GLY A 110 2.62 29.32 -2.37
N GLY A 111 1.67 28.55 -2.88
CA GLY A 111 1.11 28.73 -4.22
C GLY A 111 0.35 30.04 -4.38
N LEU A 112 -0.39 30.46 -3.35
CA LEU A 112 -1.07 31.76 -3.33
C LEU A 112 -0.10 32.95 -3.31
N ASP A 113 0.94 32.89 -2.48
CA ASP A 113 1.90 33.99 -2.31
C ASP A 113 2.82 34.15 -3.53
N GLU A 114 3.31 33.02 -4.08
CA GLU A 114 4.25 33.00 -5.19
C GLU A 114 3.56 32.92 -6.57
N ASN A 115 2.24 32.77 -6.61
CA ASN A 115 1.44 32.50 -7.82
C ASN A 115 1.91 31.23 -8.56
N ASP A 116 2.30 30.20 -7.81
CA ASP A 116 2.82 28.93 -8.34
C ASP A 116 1.73 27.87 -8.44
N ARG A 117 1.22 27.66 -9.66
CA ARG A 117 0.19 26.66 -9.96
C ARG A 117 0.60 25.23 -9.63
N ARG A 118 1.89 24.90 -9.60
CA ARG A 118 2.33 23.54 -9.24
C ARG A 118 2.13 23.27 -7.76
N LYS A 119 2.39 24.26 -6.91
CA LYS A 119 2.13 24.16 -5.46
C LYS A 119 0.63 24.05 -5.19
N LEU A 120 -0.18 24.84 -5.90
CA LEU A 120 -1.64 24.74 -5.84
C LEU A 120 -2.14 23.34 -6.23
N GLN A 121 -1.67 22.82 -7.36
CA GLN A 121 -2.02 21.46 -7.78
C GLN A 121 -1.57 20.40 -6.75
N SER A 122 -0.37 20.54 -6.19
CA SER A 122 0.13 19.64 -5.15
C SER A 122 -0.71 19.69 -3.88
N ALA A 123 -1.27 20.84 -3.51
CA ALA A 123 -2.18 20.96 -2.37
C ALA A 123 -3.47 20.16 -2.60
N LEU A 124 -4.05 20.23 -3.80
CA LEU A 124 -5.24 19.44 -4.18
C LEU A 124 -4.94 17.93 -4.16
N GLU A 125 -3.81 17.53 -4.74
CA GLU A 125 -3.37 16.12 -4.71
C GLU A 125 -3.14 15.59 -3.29
N THR A 126 -2.71 16.45 -2.37
CA THR A 126 -2.51 16.07 -0.96
C THR A 126 -3.83 15.92 -0.23
N GLU A 127 -4.88 16.65 -0.63
CA GLU A 127 -6.22 16.51 -0.05
C GLU A 127 -6.86 15.16 -0.37
N ASP A 128 -6.74 14.66 -1.61
CA ASP A 128 -7.17 13.30 -1.96
C ASP A 128 -6.57 12.23 -1.01
N ALA A 129 -5.31 12.42 -0.60
CA ALA A 129 -4.65 11.52 0.36
C ALA A 129 -5.19 11.69 1.79
N ILE A 130 -5.51 12.92 2.21
CA ILE A 130 -6.10 13.22 3.53
C ILE A 130 -7.49 12.58 3.65
N ASP A 131 -8.31 12.64 2.59
CA ASP A 131 -9.61 11.98 2.53
C ASP A 131 -9.48 10.46 2.70
N ASN A 132 -8.50 9.86 2.02
CA ASN A 132 -8.23 8.44 2.16
C ASN A 132 -7.78 8.08 3.59
N PHE A 133 -6.92 8.89 4.23
CA PHE A 133 -6.58 8.72 5.64
C PHE A 133 -7.84 8.79 6.52
N GLN A 134 -8.70 9.78 6.31
CA GLN A 134 -9.92 9.97 7.08
C GLN A 134 -10.82 8.74 6.99
N TYR A 135 -11.04 8.22 5.77
CA TYR A 135 -11.85 7.04 5.51
C TYR A 135 -11.31 5.78 6.22
N GLU A 136 -10.05 5.44 5.96
CA GLU A 136 -9.42 4.22 6.47
C GLU A 136 -9.30 4.24 8.01
N ILE A 137 -8.85 5.36 8.59
CA ILE A 137 -8.76 5.49 10.05
C ILE A 137 -10.14 5.42 10.69
N THR A 138 -11.14 6.10 10.13
CA THR A 138 -12.51 6.09 10.67
C THR A 138 -13.11 4.69 10.64
N LEU A 139 -12.95 3.96 9.54
CA LEU A 139 -13.39 2.57 9.43
C LEU A 139 -12.71 1.67 10.48
N TYR A 140 -11.40 1.81 10.63
CA TYR A 140 -10.63 1.02 11.58
C TYR A 140 -11.03 1.31 13.04
N LEU A 141 -11.17 2.59 13.40
CA LEU A 141 -11.64 2.99 14.73
C LEU A 141 -13.09 2.55 14.99
N ALA A 142 -13.96 2.60 13.98
CA ALA A 142 -15.33 2.11 14.06
C ALA A 142 -15.42 0.57 14.17
N ALA A 143 -14.47 -0.16 13.59
CA ALA A 143 -14.34 -1.60 13.78
C ALA A 143 -13.81 -1.92 15.18
N LEU A 144 -12.84 -1.15 15.68
CA LEU A 144 -12.29 -1.35 17.02
C LEU A 144 -13.31 -1.04 18.13
N SER A 145 -14.18 -0.06 17.93
CA SER A 145 -15.22 0.30 18.92
C SER A 145 -16.20 -0.85 19.21
N ARG A 146 -16.27 -1.86 18.34
CA ARG A 146 -17.09 -3.08 18.52
C ARG A 146 -16.39 -4.15 19.35
N ARG A 147 -15.14 -3.94 19.75
CA ARG A 147 -14.34 -4.87 20.57
C ARG A 147 -14.44 -4.50 22.05
N GLU A 148 -14.02 -5.42 22.92
CA GLU A 148 -13.89 -5.12 24.34
C GLU A 148 -12.70 -4.19 24.56
N LEU A 149 -12.96 -2.99 25.07
CA LEU A 149 -11.96 -1.96 25.34
C LEU A 149 -11.78 -1.76 26.84
N SER A 150 -10.56 -1.43 27.27
CA SER A 150 -10.37 -0.89 28.61
C SER A 150 -11.07 0.47 28.74
N LYS A 151 -11.35 0.90 29.97
CA LYS A 151 -12.03 2.18 30.21
C LYS A 151 -11.26 3.35 29.62
N GLU A 152 -9.93 3.30 29.68
CA GLU A 152 -9.03 4.31 29.16
C GLU A 152 -9.13 4.39 27.63
N LEU A 153 -9.06 3.25 26.94
CA LEU A 153 -9.16 3.19 25.48
C LEU A 153 -10.56 3.59 24.98
N ALA A 154 -11.62 3.22 25.71
CA ALA A 154 -12.99 3.59 25.37
C ALA A 154 -13.24 5.11 25.43
N VAL A 155 -12.52 5.81 26.31
CA VAL A 155 -12.56 7.29 26.40
C VAL A 155 -11.70 7.93 25.30
N GLU A 156 -10.58 7.30 24.93
CA GLU A 156 -9.67 7.82 23.91
C GLU A 156 -10.21 7.70 22.48
N LEU A 157 -10.86 6.58 22.14
CA LEU A 157 -11.34 6.30 20.78
C LEU A 157 -12.17 7.44 20.14
N PRO A 158 -13.20 8.03 20.82
CA PRO A 158 -13.94 9.15 20.23
C PRO A 158 -13.07 10.40 20.05
N VAL A 159 -12.05 10.63 20.89
CA VAL A 159 -11.12 11.75 20.72
C VAL A 159 -10.32 11.58 19.44
N LEU A 160 -9.87 10.36 19.13
CA LEU A 160 -9.16 10.07 17.88
C LEU A 160 -10.07 10.26 16.65
N LEU A 161 -11.32 9.81 16.71
CA LEU A 161 -12.31 10.06 15.63
C LEU A 161 -12.54 11.55 15.38
N HIS A 162 -12.70 12.35 16.44
CA HIS A 162 -12.82 13.80 16.30
C HIS A 162 -11.55 14.43 15.73
N THR A 163 -10.37 13.98 16.17
CA THR A 163 -9.08 14.45 15.66
C THR A 163 -8.95 14.21 14.16
N VAL A 164 -9.35 13.03 13.67
CA VAL A 164 -9.36 12.69 12.24
C VAL A 164 -10.25 13.65 11.45
N ASN A 165 -11.46 13.92 11.92
CA ASN A 165 -12.36 14.87 11.27
C ASN A 165 -11.80 16.30 11.28
N ASP A 166 -11.20 16.74 12.38
CA ASP A 166 -10.60 18.08 12.45
C ASP A 166 -9.41 18.22 11.49
N LEU A 167 -8.63 17.16 11.27
CA LEU A 167 -7.52 17.15 10.31
C LEU A 167 -8.00 17.19 8.86
N GLU A 168 -9.09 16.47 8.52
CA GLU A 168 -9.68 16.56 7.18
C GLU A 168 -10.18 17.98 6.90
N ARG A 169 -10.85 18.62 7.86
CA ARG A 169 -11.27 20.03 7.73
C ARG A 169 -10.11 21.00 7.50
N VAL A 170 -8.92 20.69 8.02
CA VAL A 170 -7.71 21.48 7.72
C VAL A 170 -7.29 21.29 6.25
N GLY A 171 -7.41 20.07 5.71
CA GLY A 171 -7.26 19.76 4.29
C GLY A 171 -8.24 20.56 3.42
N ASP A 172 -9.54 20.52 3.75
CA ASP A 172 -10.57 21.32 3.07
C ASP A 172 -10.23 22.81 3.05
N HIS A 173 -9.69 23.34 4.15
CA HIS A 173 -9.28 24.74 4.21
C HIS A 173 -8.09 25.03 3.28
N ALA A 174 -7.17 24.08 3.08
CA ALA A 174 -6.12 24.22 2.07
C ALA A 174 -6.68 24.25 0.63
N VAL A 175 -7.70 23.44 0.34
CA VAL A 175 -8.42 23.48 -0.95
C VAL A 175 -9.08 24.85 -1.15
N ASN A 176 -9.79 25.36 -0.14
CA ASN A 176 -10.41 26.69 -0.20
C ASN A 176 -9.38 27.81 -0.49
N ILE A 177 -8.20 27.76 0.12
CA ILE A 177 -7.10 28.71 -0.16
C ILE A 177 -6.65 28.58 -1.62
N THR A 178 -6.53 27.35 -2.10
CA THR A 178 -6.13 27.06 -3.48
C THR A 178 -7.13 27.62 -4.49
N GLU A 179 -8.43 27.41 -4.28
CA GLU A 179 -9.48 27.96 -5.14
C GLU A 179 -9.47 29.50 -5.16
N ILE A 180 -9.18 30.14 -4.02
CA ILE A 180 -9.04 31.60 -3.95
C ILE A 180 -7.82 32.07 -4.76
N ALA A 181 -6.71 31.34 -4.69
CA ALA A 181 -5.49 31.66 -5.44
C ALA A 181 -5.71 31.59 -6.96
N GLU A 182 -6.44 30.60 -7.44
CA GLU A 182 -6.72 30.44 -8.88
C GLU A 182 -7.63 31.53 -9.47
N ARG A 183 -8.42 32.20 -8.62
CA ARG A 183 -9.33 33.28 -9.02
C ARG A 183 -8.66 34.66 -9.10
N LYS A 184 -7.42 34.78 -8.62
CA LYS A 184 -6.66 36.04 -8.56
C LYS A 184 -5.92 36.32 -9.87
#